data_AF-A0AAQ1TUP5-F1
#
_entry.id   AF-A0AAQ1TUP5-F1
#
_cell.length_a   1.000
_cell.length_b   1.000
_cell.length_c   1.000
_cell.angle_alpha   90.00
_cell.angle_beta   90.00
_cell.angle_gamma   90.00
#
_symmetry.space_group_name_H-M   'P 1'
#
loop_
_entity.id
_entity.type
_entity.pdbx_description
1 polymer ?
#
loop_
_entity_poly.entity_id
_entity_poly.type
_entity_poly.pdbx_seq_one_letter_code
_entity_poly.pdbx_strand_id
1 'polypeptide(L)'
;MPLPPLPLPTSLEEIYSAGAFVQTGIDASFAEFLGKVTAIEFNFQPSPEGDAETELDQKVQVRFNTARGPQDFPGIRLATVEDEVLTWRATGAAQAPMAEFHAPQPYHESLLTIARFLVGNAPVVRAQQGDHEAIIAVPFTQLPQDARATILAGIERFSGGVDERLALLHLAQAMGLETDSTTRADSESIRLSDGTEVRLTPEGAPEGQRIVVLQGRNYGLLPEQVLSDAHFTAVEHQFFLEARYPNAEAELDLSTGSAVLNTATGSTTVNAHLIAVVDSENLTWAWAEPEYSSTVAAQAAHNLLRFGRDNALPDFVRPQLPLAWARAAHLPQMAMPVLGVWTLLTARLGEKTGLFLASSPTLTLPAPTRDVTDAVLAVKLPAQCDAARARSAYTANRGILL
;
A
#
# COMPACT_ATOMS: atom_id res chain seq x y z
N MET A 1 13.72 15.12 25.06
CA MET A 1 12.76 14.99 26.20
C MET A 1 11.75 13.94 25.76
N PRO A 2 11.19 13.05 26.61
CA PRO A 2 10.15 12.14 26.13
C PRO A 2 9.01 12.97 25.52
N LEU A 3 8.56 12.60 24.33
CA LEU A 3 7.49 13.29 23.63
C LEU A 3 6.24 13.33 24.52
N PRO A 4 5.50 14.45 24.55
CA PRO A 4 4.20 14.45 25.19
C PRO A 4 3.34 13.35 24.54
N PRO A 5 2.56 12.58 25.32
CA PRO A 5 1.71 11.56 24.76
C PRO A 5 0.70 12.19 23.80
N LEU A 6 0.46 11.53 22.66
CA LEU A 6 -0.61 11.91 21.76
C LEU A 6 -1.97 11.82 22.49
N PRO A 7 -2.95 12.67 22.12
CA PRO A 7 -4.30 12.51 22.65
C PRO A 7 -4.81 11.10 22.35
N LEU A 8 -5.57 10.53 23.29
CA LEU A 8 -6.18 9.23 23.08
C LEU A 8 -7.23 9.34 21.96
N PRO A 9 -7.28 8.35 21.04
CA PRO A 9 -8.36 8.23 20.07
C PRO A 9 -9.74 8.27 20.72
N THR A 10 -10.68 8.93 20.06
CA THR A 10 -12.03 9.21 20.52
C THR A 10 -13.11 8.46 19.73
N SER A 11 -12.74 7.79 18.63
CA SER A 11 -13.61 6.94 17.83
C SER A 11 -12.92 5.63 17.41
N LEU A 12 -13.71 4.62 16.99
CA LEU A 12 -13.17 3.37 16.45
C LEU A 12 -12.31 3.58 15.19
N GLU A 13 -12.66 4.56 14.36
CA GLU A 13 -11.93 4.94 13.15
C GLU A 13 -10.55 5.53 13.49
N GLU A 14 -10.48 6.40 14.50
CA GLU A 14 -9.21 6.94 15.00
C GLU A 14 -8.35 5.83 15.62
N ILE A 15 -8.95 4.88 16.35
CA ILE A 15 -8.23 3.71 16.87
C ILE A 15 -7.66 2.86 15.74
N TYR A 16 -8.48 2.59 14.71
CA TYR A 16 -8.10 1.80 13.55
C TYR A 16 -6.92 2.44 12.82
N SER A 17 -6.98 3.76 12.60
CA SER A 17 -5.91 4.54 11.97
C SER A 17 -4.65 4.62 12.85
N ALA A 18 -4.78 4.92 14.15
CA ALA A 18 -3.66 5.01 15.09
C ALA A 18 -2.85 3.71 15.21
N GLY A 19 -3.52 2.56 15.13
CA GLY A 19 -2.88 1.25 15.20
C GLY A 19 -2.18 0.81 13.92
N ALA A 20 -2.54 1.38 12.76
CA ALA A 20 -2.25 0.81 11.45
C ALA A 20 -0.76 0.50 11.20
N PHE A 21 0.11 1.48 11.35
CA PHE A 21 1.55 1.30 11.09
C PHE A 21 2.24 0.53 12.21
N VAL A 22 1.91 0.81 13.47
CA VAL A 22 2.48 0.13 14.65
C VAL A 22 2.20 -1.37 14.58
N GLN A 23 0.94 -1.76 14.34
CA GLN A 23 0.54 -3.16 14.25
C GLN A 23 1.21 -3.87 13.08
N THR A 24 1.35 -3.19 11.93
CA THR A 24 2.03 -3.77 10.77
C THR A 24 3.52 -4.02 11.04
N GLY A 25 4.19 -3.09 11.72
CA GLY A 25 5.58 -3.28 12.16
C GLY A 25 5.72 -4.45 13.14
N ILE A 26 4.85 -4.50 14.16
CA ILE A 26 4.83 -5.59 15.14
C ILE A 26 4.58 -6.94 14.45
N ASP A 27 3.64 -7.01 13.51
CA ASP A 27 3.34 -8.23 12.76
C ASP A 27 4.53 -8.71 11.93
N ALA A 28 5.26 -7.79 11.28
CA ALA A 28 6.47 -8.11 10.54
C ALA A 28 7.56 -8.68 11.46
N SER A 29 7.84 -8.04 12.59
CA SER A 29 8.80 -8.54 13.58
C SER A 29 8.36 -9.86 14.21
N PHE A 30 7.06 -10.05 14.43
CA PHE A 30 6.54 -11.29 14.99
C PHE A 30 6.65 -12.46 14.01
N ALA A 31 6.35 -12.22 12.73
CA ALA A 31 6.53 -13.19 11.67
C ALA A 31 8.01 -13.56 11.48
N GLU A 32 8.94 -12.60 11.57
CA GLU A 32 10.38 -12.86 11.52
C GLU A 32 10.86 -13.69 12.72
N PHE A 33 10.38 -13.35 13.92
CA PHE A 33 10.68 -14.05 15.17
C PHE A 33 10.24 -15.52 15.10
N LEU A 34 8.97 -15.76 14.77
CA LEU A 34 8.40 -17.12 14.68
C LEU A 34 8.94 -17.90 13.48
N GLY A 35 9.18 -17.23 12.34
CA GLY A 35 9.38 -17.89 11.07
C GLY A 35 8.12 -18.63 10.59
N LYS A 36 8.29 -19.72 9.83
CA LYS A 36 7.15 -20.51 9.33
C LYS A 36 6.43 -21.22 10.48
N VAL A 37 5.20 -20.78 10.77
CA VAL A 37 4.26 -21.45 11.68
C VAL A 37 3.56 -22.60 10.95
N THR A 38 3.50 -23.77 11.60
CA THR A 38 2.85 -24.97 11.07
C THR A 38 1.57 -25.34 11.81
N ALA A 39 1.47 -24.96 13.09
CA ALA A 39 0.26 -25.13 13.90
C ALA A 39 0.27 -24.14 15.07
N ILE A 40 -0.92 -23.83 15.60
CA ILE A 40 -1.10 -23.04 16.81
C ILE A 40 -1.99 -23.85 17.76
N GLU A 41 -1.56 -24.02 19.01
CA GLU A 41 -2.31 -24.70 20.05
C GLU A 41 -2.74 -23.71 21.13
N PHE A 42 -3.95 -23.92 21.66
CA PHE A 42 -4.56 -23.03 22.65
C PHE A 42 -4.98 -23.84 23.87
N ASN A 43 -4.59 -23.39 25.05
CA ASN A 43 -5.02 -23.97 26.31
C ASN A 43 -5.60 -22.89 27.22
N PHE A 44 -6.93 -22.81 27.23
CA PHE A 44 -7.70 -21.87 28.05
C PHE A 44 -7.64 -22.30 29.52
N GLN A 45 -7.23 -21.38 30.39
CA GLN A 45 -7.22 -21.65 31.82
C GLN A 45 -8.66 -21.64 32.37
N PRO A 46 -8.98 -22.54 33.30
CA PRO A 46 -10.30 -22.56 33.93
C PRO A 46 -10.60 -21.24 34.62
N SER A 47 -11.85 -20.79 34.50
CA SER A 47 -12.32 -19.59 35.19
C SER A 47 -12.28 -19.78 36.70
N PRO A 48 -11.64 -18.88 37.48
CA PRO A 48 -11.68 -18.92 38.94
C PRO A 48 -13.09 -18.79 39.50
N GLU A 49 -13.98 -18.08 38.79
CA GLU A 49 -15.35 -17.74 39.21
C GLU A 49 -16.40 -18.71 38.64
N GLY A 50 -16.00 -19.66 37.79
CA GLY A 50 -16.85 -20.74 37.27
C GLY A 50 -17.68 -20.38 36.03
N ASP A 51 -17.78 -19.10 35.67
CA ASP A 51 -18.43 -18.64 34.44
C ASP A 51 -17.38 -18.19 33.41
N ALA A 52 -16.93 -19.15 32.60
CA ALA A 52 -15.96 -18.90 31.54
C ALA A 52 -16.52 -18.03 30.39
N GLU A 53 -17.84 -17.86 30.27
CA GLU A 53 -18.44 -17.04 29.21
C GLU A 53 -18.36 -15.56 29.53
N THR A 54 -18.48 -15.17 30.81
CA THR A 54 -18.48 -13.77 31.25
C THR A 54 -17.13 -13.29 31.79
N GLU A 55 -16.19 -14.20 32.07
CA GLU A 55 -14.87 -13.87 32.60
C GLU A 55 -14.11 -12.86 31.72
N LEU A 56 -13.68 -11.76 32.35
CA LEU A 56 -12.78 -10.79 31.75
C LEU A 56 -11.33 -11.27 31.82
N ASP A 57 -10.56 -11.00 30.76
CA ASP A 57 -9.12 -11.29 30.67
C ASP A 57 -8.76 -12.77 30.92
N GLN A 58 -9.61 -13.70 30.48
CA GLN A 58 -9.35 -15.13 30.63
C GLN A 58 -7.97 -15.49 30.05
N LYS A 59 -7.14 -16.15 30.88
CA LYS A 59 -5.77 -16.53 30.50
C LYS A 59 -5.78 -17.71 29.53
N VAL A 60 -4.91 -17.65 28.52
CA VAL A 60 -4.75 -18.70 27.53
C VAL A 60 -3.25 -18.96 27.33
N GLN A 61 -2.82 -20.22 27.35
CA GLN A 61 -1.47 -20.55 26.87
C GLN A 61 -1.55 -20.75 25.35
N VAL A 62 -0.76 -19.98 24.61
CA VAL A 62 -0.71 -20.03 23.15
C VAL A 62 0.64 -20.61 22.72
N ARG A 63 0.63 -21.74 22.02
CA ARG A 63 1.84 -22.37 21.50
C ARG A 63 1.87 -22.27 19.99
N PHE A 64 2.89 -21.62 19.45
CA PHE A 64 3.20 -21.62 18.03
C PHE A 64 4.18 -22.75 17.74
N ASN A 65 3.76 -23.73 16.97
CA ASN A 65 4.66 -24.74 16.41
C ASN A 65 5.30 -24.16 15.16
N THR A 66 6.63 -24.03 15.17
CA THR A 66 7.39 -23.45 14.06
C THR A 66 8.45 -24.42 13.55
N ALA A 67 9.00 -24.14 12.37
CA ALA A 67 10.17 -24.88 11.87
C ALA A 67 11.41 -24.79 12.78
N ARG A 68 11.47 -23.80 13.69
CA ARG A 68 12.55 -23.60 14.67
C ARG A 68 12.26 -24.25 16.03
N GLY A 69 11.10 -24.88 16.20
CA GLY A 69 10.62 -25.44 17.46
C GLY A 69 9.39 -24.70 18.02
N PRO A 70 8.74 -25.25 19.07
CA PRO A 70 7.60 -24.62 19.71
C PRO A 70 7.99 -23.33 20.44
N GLN A 71 7.12 -22.32 20.38
CA GLN A 71 7.22 -21.05 21.10
C GLN A 71 5.94 -20.82 21.89
N ASP A 72 6.06 -20.66 23.21
CA ASP A 72 4.93 -20.54 24.13
C ASP A 72 4.77 -19.09 24.59
N PHE A 73 3.53 -18.60 24.58
CA PHE A 73 3.16 -17.26 25.01
C PHE A 73 1.99 -17.27 26.00
N PRO A 74 2.03 -16.43 27.03
CA PRO A 74 0.86 -16.19 27.89
C PRO A 74 -0.09 -15.23 27.20
N GLY A 75 -1.17 -15.74 26.62
CA GLY A 75 -2.23 -14.95 26.00
C GLY A 75 -3.38 -14.58 26.94
N ILE A 76 -4.18 -13.61 26.49
CA ILE A 76 -5.36 -13.11 27.20
C ILE A 76 -6.53 -13.00 26.20
N ARG A 77 -7.70 -13.53 26.56
CA ARG A 77 -8.92 -13.38 25.75
C ARG A 77 -9.43 -11.95 25.83
N LEU A 78 -9.57 -11.31 24.67
CA LEU A 78 -10.07 -9.94 24.54
C LEU A 78 -11.56 -9.86 24.24
N ALA A 79 -12.07 -10.83 23.49
CA ALA A 79 -13.46 -10.88 23.05
C ALA A 79 -13.86 -12.30 22.67
N THR A 80 -15.17 -12.53 22.57
CA THR A 80 -15.76 -13.73 21.95
C THR A 80 -16.55 -13.33 20.71
N VAL A 81 -16.65 -14.24 19.75
CA VAL A 81 -17.46 -14.08 18.54
C VAL A 81 -18.42 -15.27 18.44
N GLU A 82 -19.71 -14.98 18.40
CA GLU A 82 -20.81 -15.96 18.27
C GLU A 82 -21.85 -15.36 17.32
N ASP A 83 -22.31 -16.12 16.33
CA ASP A 83 -23.29 -15.68 15.32
C ASP A 83 -22.97 -14.31 14.68
N GLU A 84 -21.70 -14.09 14.29
CA GLU A 84 -21.21 -12.81 13.74
C GLU A 84 -21.37 -11.62 14.69
N VAL A 85 -21.46 -11.86 16.00
CA VAL A 85 -21.50 -10.83 17.04
C VAL A 85 -20.27 -10.93 17.93
N LEU A 86 -19.46 -9.87 17.93
CA LEU A 86 -18.33 -9.72 18.83
C LEU A 86 -18.79 -9.15 20.17
N THR A 87 -18.42 -9.82 21.26
CA THR A 87 -18.62 -9.29 22.62
C THR A 87 -17.30 -9.15 23.34
N TRP A 88 -17.01 -7.95 23.84
CA TRP A 88 -15.79 -7.65 24.57
C TRP A 88 -15.72 -8.42 25.90
N ARG A 89 -14.53 -8.95 26.20
CA ARG A 89 -14.19 -9.75 27.38
C ARG A 89 -12.84 -9.35 27.97
N ALA A 90 -12.46 -8.08 27.79
CA ALA A 90 -11.22 -7.52 28.36
C ALA A 90 -11.54 -6.45 29.40
N THR A 91 -10.77 -6.39 30.49
CA THR A 91 -10.87 -5.28 31.46
C THR A 91 -10.56 -3.95 30.79
N GLY A 92 -9.60 -3.93 29.84
CA GLY A 92 -9.28 -2.75 29.05
C GLY A 92 -10.46 -2.21 28.23
N ALA A 93 -11.31 -3.11 27.70
CA ALA A 93 -12.53 -2.71 27.00
C ALA A 93 -13.58 -2.12 27.97
N ALA A 94 -13.77 -2.76 29.14
CA ALA A 94 -14.72 -2.30 30.15
C ALA A 94 -14.35 -0.94 30.79
N GLN A 95 -13.07 -0.56 30.72
CA GLN A 95 -12.56 0.73 31.22
C GLN A 95 -12.40 1.77 30.11
N ALA A 96 -12.61 1.39 28.84
CA ALA A 96 -12.47 2.32 27.73
C ALA A 96 -13.54 3.41 27.83
N PRO A 97 -13.23 4.68 27.51
CA PRO A 97 -14.21 5.76 27.58
C PRO A 97 -15.29 5.67 26.49
N MET A 98 -15.11 4.80 25.50
CA MET A 98 -15.90 4.71 24.28
C MET A 98 -16.99 3.63 24.41
N ALA A 99 -18.24 4.02 24.14
CA ALA A 99 -19.42 3.19 24.39
C ALA A 99 -19.44 1.90 23.55
N GLU A 100 -18.79 1.93 22.40
CA GLU A 100 -18.65 0.83 21.45
C GLU A 100 -17.93 -0.39 22.07
N PHE A 101 -17.11 -0.19 23.09
CA PHE A 101 -16.46 -1.29 23.85
C PHE A 101 -17.37 -1.91 24.91
N HIS A 102 -18.51 -1.31 25.22
CA HIS A 102 -19.41 -1.74 26.31
C HIS A 102 -20.62 -2.53 25.81
N ALA A 103 -20.82 -2.59 24.50
CA ALA A 103 -21.94 -3.31 23.87
C ALA A 103 -21.44 -4.34 22.85
N PRO A 104 -22.22 -5.40 22.58
CA PRO A 104 -21.94 -6.30 21.46
C PRO A 104 -21.92 -5.55 20.12
N GLN A 105 -21.05 -5.96 19.21
CA GLN A 105 -20.86 -5.34 17.90
C GLN A 105 -21.00 -6.39 16.78
N PRO A 106 -21.54 -6.04 15.60
CA PRO A 106 -21.40 -6.88 14.42
C PRO A 106 -19.92 -7.16 14.13
N TYR A 107 -19.56 -8.42 13.93
CA TYR A 107 -18.18 -8.80 13.67
C TYR A 107 -17.73 -8.30 12.30
N HIS A 108 -16.59 -7.61 12.30
CA HIS A 108 -15.85 -7.21 11.11
C HIS A 108 -14.36 -7.38 11.40
N GLU A 109 -13.56 -7.74 10.40
CA GLU A 109 -12.10 -7.92 10.56
C GLU A 109 -11.39 -6.66 11.10
N SER A 110 -11.93 -5.46 10.85
CA SER A 110 -11.43 -4.20 11.42
C SER A 110 -11.49 -4.17 12.96
N LEU A 111 -12.42 -4.89 13.57
CA LEU A 111 -12.51 -5.02 15.03
C LEU A 111 -11.30 -5.76 15.62
N LEU A 112 -10.60 -6.59 14.84
CA LEU A 112 -9.34 -7.20 15.30
C LEU A 112 -8.26 -6.13 15.46
N THR A 113 -8.11 -5.22 14.49
CA THR A 113 -7.19 -4.06 14.59
C THR A 113 -7.55 -3.17 15.78
N ILE A 114 -8.84 -2.96 16.04
CA ILE A 114 -9.32 -2.20 17.20
C ILE A 114 -9.02 -2.93 18.51
N ALA A 115 -9.27 -4.24 18.59
CA ALA A 115 -9.01 -5.04 19.79
C ALA A 115 -7.54 -4.98 20.20
N ARG A 116 -6.63 -4.99 19.22
CA ARG A 116 -5.18 -4.88 19.46
C ARG A 116 -4.80 -3.57 20.14
N PHE A 117 -5.53 -2.47 19.92
CA PHE A 117 -5.25 -1.20 20.58
C PHE A 117 -5.40 -1.29 22.11
N LEU A 118 -6.36 -2.08 22.60
CA LEU A 118 -6.59 -2.31 24.05
C LEU A 118 -5.38 -2.95 24.76
N VAL A 119 -4.50 -3.61 24.00
CA VAL A 119 -3.33 -4.34 24.50
C VAL A 119 -2.03 -3.82 23.93
N GLY A 120 -1.96 -2.53 23.62
CA GLY A 120 -0.72 -1.89 23.16
C GLY A 120 -0.25 -2.38 21.79
N ASN A 121 -1.19 -2.69 20.89
CA ASN A 121 -0.98 -3.15 19.50
C ASN A 121 -0.38 -4.56 19.34
N ALA A 122 -0.32 -5.34 20.42
CA ALA A 122 0.11 -6.73 20.40
C ALA A 122 -0.70 -7.57 19.38
N PRO A 123 -0.12 -8.59 18.73
CA PRO A 123 -0.84 -9.48 17.82
C PRO A 123 -2.03 -10.15 18.48
N VAL A 124 -3.07 -10.41 17.68
CA VAL A 124 -4.23 -11.22 18.10
C VAL A 124 -4.37 -12.44 17.21
N VAL A 125 -4.86 -13.52 17.79
CA VAL A 125 -5.17 -14.79 17.12
C VAL A 125 -6.58 -15.23 17.47
N ARG A 126 -7.22 -15.97 16.55
CA ARG A 126 -8.55 -16.56 16.73
C ARG A 126 -8.41 -18.02 17.12
N ALA A 127 -9.23 -18.47 18.06
CA ALA A 127 -9.28 -19.87 18.46
C ALA A 127 -10.72 -20.29 18.80
N GLN A 128 -11.10 -21.51 18.40
CA GLN A 128 -12.36 -22.09 18.86
C GLN A 128 -12.33 -22.32 20.37
N GLN A 129 -13.38 -21.91 21.07
CA GLN A 129 -13.58 -22.11 22.50
C GLN A 129 -14.99 -22.62 22.76
N GLY A 130 -15.19 -23.95 22.75
CA GLY A 130 -16.55 -24.50 22.84
C GLY A 130 -17.34 -24.17 21.58
N ASP A 131 -18.50 -23.53 21.73
CA ASP A 131 -19.43 -23.22 20.63
C ASP A 131 -19.16 -21.83 20.00
N HIS A 132 -18.25 -21.03 20.56
CA HIS A 132 -17.88 -19.71 20.05
C HIS A 132 -16.38 -19.60 19.72
N GLU A 133 -15.98 -18.53 19.04
CA GLU A 133 -14.57 -18.18 18.84
C GLU A 133 -14.09 -17.17 19.88
N ALA A 134 -12.82 -17.27 20.27
CA ALA A 134 -12.15 -16.32 21.14
C ALA A 134 -11.10 -15.52 20.37
N ILE A 135 -11.06 -14.20 20.60
CA ILE A 135 -9.98 -13.32 20.15
C ILE A 135 -8.95 -13.23 21.27
N ILE A 136 -7.72 -13.66 21.02
CA ILE A 136 -6.69 -13.80 22.05
C ILE A 136 -5.50 -12.91 21.70
N ALA A 137 -5.12 -12.03 22.61
CA ALA A 137 -3.89 -11.25 22.51
C ALA A 137 -2.67 -12.12 22.82
N VAL A 138 -1.60 -11.95 22.05
CA VAL A 138 -0.29 -12.57 22.27
C VAL A 138 0.71 -11.46 22.61
N PRO A 139 1.33 -11.45 23.80
CA PRO A 139 2.14 -10.32 24.27
C PRO A 139 3.48 -10.25 23.54
N PHE A 140 3.45 -9.64 22.36
CA PHE A 140 4.60 -9.34 21.54
C PHE A 140 4.47 -7.92 21.00
N THR A 141 5.42 -7.04 21.32
CA THR A 141 5.34 -5.61 20.98
C THR A 141 6.63 -5.08 20.37
N GLN A 142 7.50 -5.97 19.90
CA GLN A 142 8.75 -5.56 19.26
C GLN A 142 8.44 -4.95 17.90
N LEU A 143 8.99 -3.76 17.65
CA LEU A 143 8.95 -3.07 16.36
C LEU A 143 10.30 -3.24 15.64
N PRO A 144 10.30 -3.25 14.30
CA PRO A 144 11.54 -3.18 13.54
C PRO A 144 12.17 -1.79 13.71
N GLN A 145 13.48 -1.71 13.52
CA GLN A 145 14.21 -0.43 13.60
C GLN A 145 13.97 0.47 12.37
N ASP A 146 13.65 -0.11 11.22
CA ASP A 146 13.43 0.62 9.96
C ASP A 146 11.98 1.17 9.91
N ALA A 147 11.81 2.45 10.23
CA ALA A 147 10.52 3.14 10.14
C ALA A 147 9.97 3.14 8.70
N ARG A 148 10.82 3.29 7.68
CA ARG A 148 10.42 3.31 6.28
C ARG A 148 9.76 1.99 5.88
N ALA A 149 10.37 0.86 6.23
CA ALA A 149 9.81 -0.45 5.91
C ALA A 149 8.43 -0.64 6.56
N THR A 150 8.28 -0.17 7.80
CA THR A 150 7.01 -0.23 8.55
C THR A 150 5.94 0.65 7.93
N ILE A 151 6.27 1.89 7.56
CA ILE A 151 5.36 2.84 6.90
C ILE A 151 4.88 2.27 5.57
N LEU A 152 5.79 1.78 4.72
CA LEU A 152 5.44 1.23 3.41
C LEU A 152 4.56 -0.02 3.54
N ALA A 153 4.88 -0.93 4.46
CA ALA A 153 4.04 -2.10 4.73
C ALA A 153 2.65 -1.70 5.24
N GLY A 154 2.57 -0.65 6.07
CA GLY A 154 1.30 -0.09 6.52
C GLY A 154 0.47 0.49 5.38
N ILE A 155 1.06 1.31 4.52
CA ILE A 155 0.41 1.86 3.33
C ILE A 155 -0.11 0.74 2.43
N GLU A 156 0.69 -0.31 2.24
CA GLU A 156 0.30 -1.49 1.46
C GLU A 156 -0.92 -2.19 2.05
N ARG A 157 -0.92 -2.41 3.36
CA ARG A 157 -1.99 -3.16 4.04
C ARG A 157 -3.32 -2.41 4.10
N PHE A 158 -3.27 -1.11 4.36
CA PHE A 158 -4.48 -0.32 4.62
C PHE A 158 -4.98 0.45 3.40
N SER A 159 -4.15 0.59 2.34
CA SER A 159 -4.53 1.16 1.04
C SER A 159 -5.26 2.52 1.10
N GLY A 160 -4.95 3.36 2.08
CA GLY A 160 -5.60 4.67 2.26
C GLY A 160 -6.95 4.63 2.99
N GLY A 161 -7.40 3.49 3.49
CA GLY A 161 -8.55 3.37 4.40
C GLY A 161 -8.26 3.75 5.85
N VAL A 162 -7.26 4.61 6.06
CA VAL A 162 -6.82 5.12 7.37
C VAL A 162 -6.29 6.54 7.20
N ASP A 163 -6.33 7.32 8.27
CA ASP A 163 -5.53 8.54 8.38
C ASP A 163 -4.04 8.16 8.55
N GLU A 164 -3.28 8.21 7.45
CA GLU A 164 -1.86 7.84 7.43
C GLU A 164 -1.00 8.82 8.26
N ARG A 165 -1.48 10.06 8.49
CA ARG A 165 -0.81 10.99 9.40
C ARG A 165 -0.95 10.53 10.85
N LEU A 166 -2.16 10.16 11.27
CA LEU A 166 -2.39 9.64 12.62
C LEU A 166 -1.58 8.35 12.84
N ALA A 167 -1.59 7.44 11.88
CA ALA A 167 -0.78 6.22 11.90
C ALA A 167 0.73 6.52 12.04
N LEU A 168 1.25 7.51 11.31
CA LEU A 168 2.65 7.93 11.37
C LEU A 168 3.03 8.48 12.75
N LEU A 169 2.19 9.33 13.35
CA LEU A 169 2.48 9.92 14.66
C LEU A 169 2.50 8.86 15.76
N HIS A 170 1.56 7.90 15.74
CA HIS A 170 1.56 6.78 16.69
C HIS A 170 2.75 5.85 16.48
N LEU A 171 3.19 5.62 15.23
CA LEU A 171 4.44 4.91 14.96
C LEU A 171 5.65 5.64 15.55
N ALA A 172 5.76 6.95 15.32
CA ALA A 172 6.85 7.76 15.88
C ALA A 172 6.88 7.69 17.41
N GLN A 173 5.72 7.80 18.08
CA GLN A 173 5.62 7.65 19.52
C GLN A 173 6.05 6.25 19.99
N ALA A 174 5.60 5.19 19.32
CA ALA A 174 5.92 3.81 19.67
C ALA A 174 7.42 3.49 19.48
N MET A 175 8.07 4.12 18.49
CA MET A 175 9.50 4.02 18.23
C MET A 175 10.35 5.00 19.06
N GLY A 176 9.73 5.91 19.82
CA GLY A 176 10.41 6.95 20.59
C GLY A 176 11.10 8.02 19.73
N LEU A 177 10.58 8.29 18.52
CA LEU A 177 11.14 9.24 17.56
C LEU A 177 10.51 10.62 17.71
N GLU A 178 11.35 11.65 17.93
CA GLU A 178 10.87 13.04 17.98
C GLU A 178 10.35 13.47 16.59
N THR A 179 9.32 14.31 16.58
CA THR A 179 8.68 14.79 15.35
C THR A 179 8.78 16.30 15.26
N ASP A 180 9.07 16.80 14.05
CA ASP A 180 9.01 18.21 13.70
C ASP A 180 8.10 18.36 12.47
N SER A 181 7.13 19.27 12.54
CA SER A 181 6.08 19.40 11.52
C SER A 181 6.04 20.81 10.95
N THR A 182 5.89 20.91 9.64
CA THR A 182 5.69 22.17 8.92
C THR A 182 4.47 22.04 8.03
N THR A 183 3.45 22.86 8.30
CA THR A 183 2.19 22.87 7.55
C THR A 183 2.18 23.98 6.50
N ARG A 184 1.68 23.67 5.30
CA ARG A 184 1.34 24.60 4.23
C ARG A 184 -0.14 24.42 3.87
N ALA A 185 -0.67 25.29 3.01
CA ALA A 185 -2.09 25.29 2.66
C ALA A 185 -2.62 23.90 2.24
N ASP A 186 -1.86 23.18 1.41
CA ASP A 186 -2.32 21.93 0.78
C ASP A 186 -1.46 20.70 1.16
N SER A 187 -0.51 20.86 2.08
CA SER A 187 0.38 19.77 2.49
C SER A 187 0.99 19.99 3.87
N GLU A 188 1.37 18.90 4.50
CA GLU A 188 2.16 18.88 5.73
C GLU A 188 3.46 18.13 5.48
N SER A 189 4.56 18.60 6.07
CA SER A 189 5.82 17.87 6.07
C SER A 189 6.18 17.52 7.50
N ILE A 190 6.44 16.24 7.77
CA ILE A 190 6.84 15.74 9.08
C ILE A 190 8.24 15.12 8.95
N ARG A 191 9.16 15.58 9.79
CA ARG A 191 10.50 14.99 9.94
C ARG A 191 10.56 14.24 11.26
N LEU A 192 11.01 13.00 11.20
CA LEU A 192 11.31 12.15 12.36
C LEU A 192 12.78 12.29 12.75
N SER A 193 13.10 12.08 14.02
CA SER A 193 14.47 12.21 14.55
C SER A 193 15.47 11.18 14.03
N ASP A 194 15.00 10.09 13.41
CA ASP A 194 15.84 9.11 12.70
C ASP A 194 16.28 9.61 11.29
N GLY A 195 15.80 10.77 10.87
CA GLY A 195 16.05 11.38 9.57
C GLY A 195 15.05 11.00 8.49
N THR A 196 13.99 10.27 8.82
CA THR A 196 12.86 10.01 7.92
C THR A 196 12.05 11.30 7.72
N GLU A 197 11.74 11.62 6.48
CA GLU A 197 10.95 12.79 6.06
C GLU A 197 9.74 12.34 5.26
N VAL A 198 8.59 12.90 5.62
CA VAL A 198 7.29 12.53 5.07
C VAL A 198 6.57 13.78 4.58
N ARG A 199 6.04 13.75 3.35
CA ARG A 199 5.09 14.76 2.85
C ARG A 199 3.71 14.15 2.80
N LEU A 200 2.76 14.82 3.43
CA LEU A 200 1.36 14.44 3.51
C LEU A 200 0.49 15.43 2.74
N THR A 201 -0.65 14.95 2.25
CA THR A 201 -1.71 15.79 1.67
C THR A 201 -3.08 15.23 2.00
N PRO A 202 -4.09 16.08 2.23
CA PRO A 202 -5.49 15.65 2.30
C PRO A 202 -6.07 15.34 0.90
N GLU A 203 -5.47 15.86 -0.18
CA GLU A 203 -5.96 15.65 -1.53
C GLU A 203 -5.95 14.15 -1.85
N GLY A 204 -7.08 13.60 -2.30
CA GLY A 204 -7.24 12.19 -2.68
C GLY A 204 -7.01 11.18 -1.56
N ALA A 205 -7.01 11.61 -0.29
CA ALA A 205 -7.14 10.72 0.85
C ALA A 205 -8.64 10.47 1.13
N PRO A 206 -9.10 9.22 1.26
CA PRO A 206 -10.46 8.92 1.71
C PRO A 206 -10.76 9.50 3.10
N GLU A 207 -9.78 9.39 4.01
CA GLU A 207 -9.84 9.86 5.39
C GLU A 207 -8.54 10.59 5.76
N GLY A 208 -8.64 11.66 6.57
CA GLY A 208 -7.48 12.38 7.11
C GLY A 208 -6.49 12.88 6.06
N GLN A 209 -5.24 12.44 6.16
CA GLN A 209 -4.19 12.73 5.19
C GLN A 209 -3.47 11.46 4.76
N ARG A 210 -2.87 11.49 3.57
CA ARG A 210 -2.02 10.41 3.05
C ARG A 210 -0.60 10.86 2.74
N ILE A 211 0.32 9.92 2.84
CA ILE A 211 1.73 10.04 2.55
C ILE A 211 1.93 9.94 1.03
N VAL A 212 2.49 11.01 0.46
CA VAL A 212 2.81 11.12 -0.98
C VAL A 212 4.31 11.17 -1.24
N VAL A 213 5.11 11.48 -0.23
CA VAL A 213 6.58 11.37 -0.27
C VAL A 213 7.07 10.75 1.02
N LEU A 214 8.01 9.80 0.88
CA LEU A 214 8.74 9.21 1.98
C LEU A 214 10.23 9.18 1.60
N GLN A 215 11.05 9.90 2.34
CA GLN A 215 12.49 10.01 2.09
C GLN A 215 13.29 9.90 3.37
N GLY A 216 14.58 9.69 3.21
CA GLY A 216 15.53 9.82 4.30
C GLY A 216 16.90 10.17 3.74
N ARG A 217 17.91 10.16 4.61
CA ARG A 217 19.25 10.60 4.24
C ARG A 217 19.86 9.87 3.04
N ASN A 218 19.55 8.57 2.88
CA ASN A 218 20.18 7.68 1.89
C ASN A 218 19.15 6.93 1.02
N TYR A 219 17.89 7.32 1.06
CA TYR A 219 16.82 6.65 0.32
C TYR A 219 15.71 7.64 -0.03
N GLY A 220 14.81 7.20 -0.91
CA GLY A 220 13.61 7.94 -1.23
C GLY A 220 13.77 8.75 -2.50
N LEU A 221 13.05 8.35 -3.52
CA LEU A 221 12.98 9.03 -4.79
C LEU A 221 11.70 9.87 -4.80
N LEU A 222 11.76 11.08 -5.35
CA LEU A 222 10.57 11.92 -5.44
C LEU A 222 9.67 11.46 -6.60
N PRO A 223 8.35 11.39 -6.47
CA PRO A 223 7.46 11.07 -7.59
C PRO A 223 7.71 11.96 -8.82
N GLU A 224 7.91 13.26 -8.59
CA GLU A 224 8.24 14.24 -9.64
C GLU A 224 9.54 13.92 -10.38
N GLN A 225 10.49 13.23 -9.76
CA GLN A 225 11.72 12.79 -10.41
C GLN A 225 11.48 11.62 -11.36
N VAL A 226 10.67 10.62 -10.98
CA VAL A 226 10.26 9.52 -11.87
C VAL A 226 9.48 10.08 -13.07
N LEU A 227 8.55 10.99 -12.80
CA LEU A 227 7.74 11.61 -13.85
C LEU A 227 8.59 12.44 -14.81
N SER A 228 9.58 13.17 -14.29
CA SER A 228 10.54 13.91 -15.11
C SER A 228 11.29 12.98 -16.06
N ASP A 229 11.79 11.84 -15.55
CA ASP A 229 12.51 10.86 -16.34
C ASP A 229 11.64 10.18 -17.41
N ALA A 230 10.32 10.15 -17.20
CA ALA A 230 9.37 9.55 -18.11
C ALA A 230 8.89 10.50 -19.22
N HIS A 231 8.75 11.80 -18.91
CA HIS A 231 7.80 12.67 -19.61
C HIS A 231 7.98 12.72 -21.14
N PHE A 232 9.14 13.17 -21.61
CA PHE A 232 9.35 13.38 -23.06
C PHE A 232 9.42 12.08 -23.85
N THR A 233 10.01 11.02 -23.29
CA THR A 233 10.05 9.71 -23.97
C THR A 233 8.64 9.14 -24.13
N ALA A 234 7.79 9.25 -23.10
CA ALA A 234 6.39 8.85 -23.18
C ALA A 234 5.60 9.68 -24.21
N VAL A 235 5.83 10.99 -24.27
CA VAL A 235 5.21 11.88 -25.27
C VAL A 235 5.58 11.46 -26.70
N GLU A 236 6.86 11.17 -26.98
CA GLU A 236 7.28 10.73 -28.30
C GLU A 236 6.64 9.38 -28.69
N HIS A 237 6.56 8.43 -27.75
CA HIS A 237 5.86 7.17 -27.96
C HIS A 237 4.37 7.37 -28.23
N GLN A 238 3.71 8.30 -27.55
CA GLN A 238 2.31 8.62 -27.79
C GLN A 238 2.11 9.22 -29.19
N PHE A 239 2.93 10.21 -29.58
CA PHE A 239 2.88 10.78 -30.94
C PHE A 239 3.08 9.71 -32.01
N PHE A 240 4.04 8.81 -31.82
CA PHE A 240 4.29 7.73 -32.76
C PHE A 240 3.11 6.76 -32.85
N LEU A 241 2.53 6.36 -31.71
CA LEU A 241 1.38 5.47 -31.65
C LEU A 241 0.17 6.09 -32.38
N GLU A 242 -0.18 7.33 -32.05
CA GLU A 242 -1.34 8.02 -32.62
C GLU A 242 -1.19 8.27 -34.14
N ALA A 243 0.02 8.61 -34.58
CA ALA A 243 0.29 8.85 -35.99
C ALA A 243 0.28 7.56 -36.82
N ARG A 244 0.85 6.47 -36.29
CA ARG A 244 1.01 5.20 -37.00
C ARG A 244 -0.22 4.31 -36.92
N TYR A 245 -0.93 4.36 -35.81
CA TYR A 245 -2.04 3.48 -35.48
C TYR A 245 -3.25 4.28 -34.96
N PRO A 246 -3.83 5.16 -35.79
CA PRO A 246 -4.97 5.97 -35.39
C PRO A 246 -6.16 5.08 -35.04
N ASN A 247 -6.84 5.38 -33.93
CA ASN A 247 -7.99 4.64 -33.40
C ASN A 247 -7.72 3.13 -33.21
N ALA A 248 -6.49 2.76 -32.84
CA ALA A 248 -6.18 1.37 -32.57
C ALA A 248 -6.92 0.87 -31.33
N GLU A 249 -7.48 -0.33 -31.45
CA GLU A 249 -8.12 -1.05 -30.36
C GLU A 249 -7.22 -2.22 -29.97
N ALA A 250 -7.21 -2.58 -28.70
CA ALA A 250 -6.38 -3.69 -28.24
C ALA A 250 -7.19 -4.71 -27.43
N GLU A 251 -6.95 -5.97 -27.76
CA GLU A 251 -7.48 -7.11 -27.02
C GLU A 251 -6.34 -7.78 -26.26
N LEU A 252 -6.43 -7.80 -24.93
CA LEU A 252 -5.39 -8.31 -24.05
C LEU A 252 -5.68 -9.77 -23.68
N ASP A 253 -4.70 -10.65 -23.91
CA ASP A 253 -4.68 -12.01 -23.38
C ASP A 253 -3.83 -12.06 -22.10
N LEU A 254 -4.52 -12.13 -20.98
CA LEU A 254 -3.93 -12.18 -19.64
C LEU A 254 -3.07 -13.43 -19.41
N SER A 255 -3.42 -14.54 -20.09
CA SER A 255 -2.76 -15.84 -19.88
C SER A 255 -1.41 -15.93 -20.58
N THR A 256 -1.23 -15.21 -21.69
CA THR A 256 0.01 -15.22 -22.48
C THR A 256 0.85 -13.95 -22.28
N GLY A 257 0.29 -12.88 -21.70
CA GLY A 257 1.00 -11.60 -21.62
C GLY A 257 1.19 -10.96 -22.98
N SER A 258 0.24 -11.17 -23.88
CA SER A 258 0.24 -10.62 -25.25
C SER A 258 -1.06 -9.86 -25.50
N ALA A 259 -1.03 -8.90 -26.42
CA ALA A 259 -2.22 -8.23 -26.90
C ALA A 259 -2.26 -8.23 -28.43
N VAL A 260 -3.47 -8.27 -28.99
CA VAL A 260 -3.71 -8.05 -30.41
C VAL A 260 -4.09 -6.58 -30.59
N LEU A 261 -3.22 -5.82 -31.26
CA LEU A 261 -3.48 -4.44 -31.64
C LEU A 261 -4.18 -4.44 -33.01
N ASN A 262 -5.46 -4.10 -33.00
CA ASN A 262 -6.30 -3.98 -34.19
C ASN A 262 -6.23 -2.56 -34.73
N THR A 263 -5.95 -2.44 -36.03
CA THR A 263 -5.78 -1.16 -36.73
C THR A 263 -6.59 -1.17 -38.02
N ALA A 264 -6.79 -0.01 -38.63
CA ALA A 264 -7.49 0.09 -39.92
C ALA A 264 -6.84 -0.75 -41.05
N THR A 265 -5.54 -1.06 -40.93
CA THR A 265 -4.77 -1.77 -41.96
C THR A 265 -4.47 -3.24 -41.63
N GLY A 266 -4.95 -3.73 -40.48
CA GLY A 266 -4.73 -5.10 -40.02
C GLY A 266 -4.43 -5.19 -38.52
N SER A 267 -4.08 -6.39 -38.07
CA SER A 267 -3.81 -6.68 -36.66
C SER A 267 -2.36 -7.10 -36.44
N THR A 268 -1.78 -6.72 -35.31
CA THR A 268 -0.43 -7.14 -34.93
C THR A 268 -0.39 -7.57 -33.48
N THR A 269 0.33 -8.66 -33.19
CA THR A 269 0.53 -9.14 -31.82
C THR A 269 1.70 -8.40 -31.18
N VAL A 270 1.48 -7.92 -29.96
CA VAL A 270 2.47 -7.21 -29.16
C VAL A 270 2.62 -7.90 -27.80
N ASN A 271 3.79 -7.80 -27.18
CA ASN A 271 3.95 -8.18 -25.78
C ASN A 271 3.23 -7.14 -24.93
N ALA A 272 2.54 -7.59 -23.87
CA ALA A 272 1.71 -6.73 -23.05
C ALA A 272 1.92 -7.01 -21.55
N HIS A 273 2.09 -5.93 -20.80
CA HIS A 273 2.23 -5.94 -19.36
C HIS A 273 1.08 -5.16 -18.74
N LEU A 274 0.10 -5.86 -18.17
CA LEU A 274 -0.97 -5.22 -17.42
C LEU A 274 -0.35 -4.55 -16.20
N ILE A 275 -0.48 -3.22 -16.12
CA ILE A 275 0.09 -2.44 -15.00
C ILE A 275 -0.98 -2.07 -13.99
N ALA A 276 -2.20 -1.76 -14.44
CA ALA A 276 -3.30 -1.37 -13.56
C ALA A 276 -4.65 -1.67 -14.19
N VAL A 277 -5.68 -1.64 -13.37
CA VAL A 277 -7.07 -1.72 -13.79
C VAL A 277 -7.81 -0.53 -13.20
N VAL A 278 -8.73 0.02 -13.99
CA VAL A 278 -9.50 1.22 -13.67
C VAL A 278 -10.98 0.91 -13.72
N ASP A 279 -11.69 1.28 -12.66
CA ASP A 279 -13.16 1.37 -12.64
C ASP A 279 -13.62 2.84 -12.69
N SER A 280 -14.86 3.13 -12.30
CA SER A 280 -15.38 4.51 -12.33
C SER A 280 -14.67 5.46 -11.37
N GLU A 281 -14.14 4.97 -10.26
CA GLU A 281 -13.64 5.80 -9.15
C GLU A 281 -12.18 5.55 -8.81
N ASN A 282 -11.66 4.36 -9.11
CA ASN A 282 -10.37 3.90 -8.61
C ASN A 282 -9.46 3.37 -9.70
N LEU A 283 -8.16 3.52 -9.47
CA LEU A 283 -7.10 2.78 -10.11
C LEU A 283 -6.57 1.75 -9.10
N THR A 284 -6.60 0.48 -9.46
CA THR A 284 -5.98 -0.62 -8.71
C THR A 284 -4.77 -1.10 -9.49
N TRP A 285 -3.59 -1.15 -8.87
CA TRP A 285 -2.43 -1.74 -9.55
C TRP A 285 -2.67 -3.22 -9.83
N ALA A 286 -2.16 -3.72 -10.96
CA ALA A 286 -2.42 -5.10 -11.37
C ALA A 286 -1.81 -6.14 -10.41
N TRP A 287 -0.74 -5.78 -9.67
CA TRP A 287 -0.20 -6.63 -8.61
C TRP A 287 -1.15 -6.77 -7.41
N ALA A 288 -2.07 -5.82 -7.23
CA ALA A 288 -3.03 -5.78 -6.14
C ALA A 288 -4.44 -6.28 -6.52
N GLU A 289 -4.75 -6.35 -7.81
CA GLU A 289 -6.07 -6.78 -8.29
C GLU A 289 -6.22 -8.32 -8.17
N PRO A 290 -7.09 -8.84 -7.27
CA PRO A 290 -7.14 -10.28 -6.98
C PRO A 290 -7.42 -11.16 -8.20
N GLU A 291 -8.21 -10.66 -9.15
CA GLU A 291 -8.58 -11.39 -10.36
C GLU A 291 -7.39 -11.57 -11.32
N TYR A 292 -6.43 -10.62 -11.33
CA TYR A 292 -5.39 -10.56 -12.37
C TYR A 292 -3.96 -10.68 -11.84
N SER A 293 -3.72 -10.49 -10.54
CA SER A 293 -2.37 -10.44 -9.96
C SER A 293 -1.53 -11.69 -10.23
N SER A 294 -2.16 -12.87 -10.35
CA SER A 294 -1.47 -14.13 -10.65
C SER A 294 -1.26 -14.41 -12.15
N THR A 295 -1.78 -13.57 -13.04
CA THR A 295 -1.70 -13.76 -14.50
C THR A 295 -0.32 -13.45 -15.06
N VAL A 296 0.01 -14.00 -16.24
CA VAL A 296 1.29 -13.72 -16.91
C VAL A 296 1.41 -12.24 -17.26
N ALA A 297 0.32 -11.62 -17.74
CA ALA A 297 0.31 -10.20 -18.08
C ALA A 297 0.61 -9.28 -16.88
N ALA A 298 0.21 -9.64 -15.66
CA ALA A 298 0.40 -8.82 -14.46
C ALA A 298 1.76 -9.02 -13.75
N GLN A 299 2.58 -9.99 -14.18
CA GLN A 299 3.85 -10.28 -13.52
C GLN A 299 4.77 -9.06 -13.43
N ALA A 300 4.83 -8.26 -14.50
CA ALA A 300 5.64 -7.05 -14.53
C ALA A 300 5.18 -5.98 -13.52
N ALA A 301 3.89 -5.95 -13.15
CA ALA A 301 3.38 -5.00 -12.16
C ALA A 301 3.98 -5.25 -10.75
N HIS A 302 4.41 -6.46 -10.44
CA HIS A 302 5.12 -6.74 -9.18
C HIS A 302 6.48 -6.02 -9.11
N ASN A 303 7.08 -5.69 -10.27
CA ASN A 303 8.28 -4.86 -10.28
C ASN A 303 7.97 -3.42 -9.89
N LEU A 304 6.74 -2.92 -10.09
CA LEU A 304 6.31 -1.61 -9.59
C LEU A 304 6.24 -1.62 -8.07
N LEU A 305 5.61 -2.64 -7.47
CA LEU A 305 5.58 -2.81 -6.01
C LEU A 305 7.01 -2.90 -5.43
N ARG A 306 7.86 -3.74 -6.02
CA ARG A 306 9.27 -3.87 -5.59
C ARG A 306 10.01 -2.54 -5.72
N PHE A 307 9.88 -1.86 -6.85
CA PHE A 307 10.50 -0.56 -7.07
C PHE A 307 10.00 0.48 -6.07
N GLY A 308 8.70 0.47 -5.75
CA GLY A 308 8.09 1.33 -4.75
C GLY A 308 8.63 1.09 -3.34
N ARG A 309 8.83 -0.18 -2.95
CA ARG A 309 9.45 -0.55 -1.67
C ARG A 309 10.93 -0.13 -1.62
N ASP A 310 11.69 -0.42 -2.68
CA ASP A 310 13.14 -0.15 -2.74
C ASP A 310 13.45 1.35 -2.76
N ASN A 311 12.61 2.15 -3.43
CA ASN A 311 12.80 3.58 -3.63
C ASN A 311 11.88 4.47 -2.76
N ALA A 312 11.13 3.87 -1.85
CA ALA A 312 10.16 4.55 -0.97
C ALA A 312 9.17 5.46 -1.72
N LEU A 313 8.47 4.91 -2.71
CA LEU A 313 7.40 5.59 -3.46
C LEU A 313 6.02 5.06 -3.00
N PRO A 314 5.30 5.79 -2.13
CA PRO A 314 4.02 5.37 -1.57
C PRO A 314 2.99 4.93 -2.61
N ASP A 315 2.87 5.69 -3.71
CA ASP A 315 1.83 5.46 -4.71
C ASP A 315 2.01 4.16 -5.52
N PHE A 316 3.21 3.58 -5.55
CA PHE A 316 3.44 2.25 -6.15
C PHE A 316 3.21 1.09 -5.18
N VAL A 317 3.25 1.39 -3.88
CA VAL A 317 3.04 0.40 -2.80
C VAL A 317 1.58 0.38 -2.36
N ARG A 318 0.83 1.46 -2.58
CA ARG A 318 -0.60 1.54 -2.27
C ARG A 318 -1.42 0.72 -3.28
N PRO A 319 -2.15 -0.34 -2.87
CA PRO A 319 -2.89 -1.23 -3.77
C PRO A 319 -3.85 -0.50 -4.72
N GLN A 320 -4.61 0.44 -4.16
CA GLN A 320 -5.67 1.18 -4.83
C GLN A 320 -5.56 2.67 -4.53
N LEU A 321 -5.80 3.50 -5.54
CA LEU A 321 -5.82 4.96 -5.42
C LEU A 321 -7.05 5.54 -6.12
N PRO A 322 -7.58 6.67 -5.65
CA PRO A 322 -8.62 7.39 -6.40
C PRO A 322 -8.15 7.73 -7.81
N LEU A 323 -8.99 7.47 -8.81
CA LEU A 323 -8.67 7.66 -10.22
C LEU A 323 -8.34 9.12 -10.54
N ALA A 324 -9.01 10.07 -9.88
CA ALA A 324 -8.73 11.49 -10.01
C ALA A 324 -7.28 11.81 -9.62
N TRP A 325 -6.81 11.26 -8.49
CA TRP A 325 -5.42 11.38 -8.09
C TRP A 325 -4.49 10.69 -9.08
N ALA A 326 -4.80 9.45 -9.46
CA ALA A 326 -3.93 8.68 -10.33
C ALA A 326 -3.66 9.39 -11.67
N ARG A 327 -4.66 10.11 -12.18
CA ARG A 327 -4.55 10.98 -13.36
C ARG A 327 -3.70 12.22 -13.09
N ALA A 328 -3.97 12.94 -12.00
CA ALA A 328 -3.22 14.15 -11.64
C ALA A 328 -1.73 13.87 -11.36
N ALA A 329 -1.43 12.72 -10.76
CA ALA A 329 -0.08 12.26 -10.46
C ALA A 329 0.60 11.55 -11.65
N HIS A 330 -0.10 11.35 -12.77
CA HIS A 330 0.41 10.65 -13.95
C HIS A 330 0.97 9.24 -13.65
N LEU A 331 0.31 8.46 -12.79
CA LEU A 331 0.83 7.16 -12.31
C LEU A 331 1.18 6.18 -13.45
N PRO A 332 0.36 6.00 -14.50
CA PRO A 332 0.71 5.09 -15.61
C PRO A 332 1.97 5.52 -16.35
N GLN A 333 2.24 6.82 -16.44
CA GLN A 333 3.44 7.35 -17.08
C GLN A 333 4.68 7.10 -16.22
N MET A 334 4.57 7.21 -14.89
CA MET A 334 5.67 6.88 -13.98
C MET A 334 6.05 5.40 -14.00
N ALA A 335 5.12 4.50 -14.35
CA ALA A 335 5.41 3.07 -14.50
C ALA A 335 6.35 2.77 -15.69
N MET A 336 6.36 3.63 -16.73
CA MET A 336 7.11 3.41 -17.97
C MET A 336 8.63 3.29 -17.75
N PRO A 337 9.34 4.24 -17.11
CA PRO A 337 10.77 4.13 -16.88
C PRO A 337 11.13 2.98 -15.92
N VAL A 338 10.22 2.58 -15.03
CA VAL A 338 10.44 1.45 -14.10
C VAL A 338 10.43 0.13 -14.85
N LEU A 339 9.52 -0.04 -15.82
CA LEU A 339 9.37 -1.26 -16.59
C LEU A 339 10.16 -1.26 -17.90
N GLY A 340 10.68 -0.11 -18.32
CA GLY A 340 11.40 0.06 -19.59
C GLY A 340 10.49 -0.09 -20.82
N VAL A 341 9.18 0.09 -20.66
CA VAL A 341 8.18 -0.04 -21.73
C VAL A 341 7.34 1.23 -21.80
N TRP A 342 7.19 1.78 -22.99
CA TRP A 342 6.81 3.18 -23.16
C TRP A 342 5.49 3.42 -23.91
N THR A 343 4.90 2.37 -24.49
CA THR A 343 3.62 2.48 -25.20
C THR A 343 2.49 2.07 -24.27
N LEU A 344 1.66 3.02 -23.85
CA LEU A 344 0.48 2.76 -23.03
C LEU A 344 -0.74 2.48 -23.92
N LEU A 345 -1.43 1.38 -23.65
CA LEU A 345 -2.66 0.97 -24.31
C LEU A 345 -3.72 0.61 -23.27
N THR A 346 -4.96 0.53 -23.73
CA THR A 346 -6.11 0.14 -22.91
C THR A 346 -6.88 -1.01 -23.52
N ALA A 347 -7.38 -1.93 -22.70
CA ALA A 347 -8.27 -3.01 -23.11
C ALA A 347 -9.45 -3.13 -22.14
N ARG A 348 -10.60 -3.62 -22.63
CA ARG A 348 -11.75 -3.90 -21.75
C ARG A 348 -11.53 -5.22 -21.02
N LEU A 349 -11.67 -5.22 -19.69
CA LEU A 349 -11.57 -6.40 -18.83
C LEU A 349 -12.88 -6.52 -18.03
N GLY A 350 -13.90 -7.14 -18.65
CA GLY A 350 -15.26 -7.18 -18.10
C GLY A 350 -15.85 -5.78 -17.95
N GLU A 351 -16.16 -5.38 -16.71
CA GLU A 351 -16.67 -4.04 -16.40
C GLU A 351 -15.57 -2.98 -16.18
N LYS A 352 -14.32 -3.41 -16.10
CA LYS A 352 -13.17 -2.55 -15.83
C LYS A 352 -12.37 -2.27 -17.12
N THR A 353 -11.49 -1.27 -17.07
CA THR A 353 -10.54 -0.96 -18.14
C THR A 353 -9.13 -1.30 -17.68
N GLY A 354 -8.47 -2.23 -18.36
CA GLY A 354 -7.07 -2.57 -18.13
C GLY A 354 -6.16 -1.54 -18.78
N LEU A 355 -5.19 -1.03 -18.04
CA LEU A 355 -4.07 -0.22 -18.52
C LEU A 355 -2.85 -1.13 -18.65
N PHE A 356 -2.26 -1.21 -19.84
CA PHE A 356 -1.10 -2.06 -20.06
C PHE A 356 -0.03 -1.38 -20.91
N LEU A 357 1.22 -1.73 -20.63
CA LEU A 357 2.36 -1.28 -21.40
C LEU A 357 2.71 -2.32 -22.46
N ALA A 358 2.87 -1.88 -23.70
CA ALA A 358 3.10 -2.75 -24.84
C ALA A 358 4.48 -2.54 -25.47
N SER A 359 5.08 -3.65 -25.92
CA SER A 359 6.32 -3.64 -26.69
C SER A 359 6.23 -4.57 -27.89
N SER A 360 6.75 -4.10 -29.02
CA SER A 360 7.01 -4.92 -30.20
C SER A 360 7.97 -4.19 -31.13
N PRO A 361 8.61 -4.89 -32.09
CA PRO A 361 9.42 -4.21 -33.13
C PRO A 361 8.64 -3.16 -33.92
N THR A 362 7.31 -3.27 -34.00
CA THR A 362 6.45 -2.33 -34.72
C THR A 362 6.11 -1.07 -33.91
N LEU A 363 6.34 -1.10 -32.60
CA LEU A 363 6.16 0.02 -31.66
C LEU A 363 7.49 0.73 -31.33
N THR A 364 8.60 0.29 -31.90
CA THR A 364 9.91 0.93 -31.71
C THR A 364 9.93 2.28 -32.40
N LEU A 365 10.32 3.32 -31.67
CA LEU A 365 10.51 4.66 -32.24
C LEU A 365 11.55 4.63 -33.38
N PRO A 366 11.30 5.33 -34.49
CA PRO A 366 12.31 5.51 -35.54
C PRO A 366 13.50 6.33 -35.02
N ALA A 367 14.55 6.48 -35.83
CA ALA A 367 15.64 7.38 -35.47
C ALA A 367 15.11 8.81 -35.23
N PRO A 368 15.55 9.49 -34.16
CA PRO A 368 15.05 10.82 -33.83
C PRO A 368 15.40 11.80 -34.94
N THR A 369 14.43 12.62 -35.34
CA THR A 369 14.63 13.73 -36.26
C THR A 369 14.57 15.04 -35.49
N ARG A 370 15.16 16.10 -36.04
CA ARG A 370 15.11 17.44 -35.43
C ARG A 370 13.67 17.90 -35.21
N ASP A 371 12.82 17.77 -36.22
CA ASP A 371 11.42 18.23 -36.15
C ASP A 371 10.62 17.49 -35.07
N VAL A 372 10.79 16.17 -34.94
CA VAL A 372 10.14 15.39 -33.88
C VAL A 372 10.69 15.76 -32.50
N THR A 373 12.00 15.92 -32.39
CA THR A 373 12.67 16.32 -31.14
C THR A 373 12.18 17.68 -30.66
N ASP A 374 12.15 18.67 -31.55
CA ASP A 374 11.68 20.03 -31.26
C ASP A 374 10.18 20.02 -30.88
N ALA A 375 9.36 19.20 -31.55
CA ALA A 375 7.94 19.04 -31.22
C ALA A 375 7.72 18.38 -29.85
N VAL A 376 8.46 17.33 -29.52
CA VAL A 376 8.39 16.64 -28.22
C VAL A 376 8.80 17.59 -27.08
N LEU A 377 9.91 18.32 -27.26
CA LEU A 377 10.43 19.26 -26.26
C LEU A 377 9.58 20.54 -26.12
N ALA A 378 8.68 20.80 -27.06
CA ALA A 378 7.70 21.87 -26.99
C ALA A 378 6.46 21.49 -26.16
N VAL A 379 6.24 20.20 -25.89
CA VAL A 379 5.14 19.76 -25.01
C VAL A 379 5.37 20.27 -23.59
N LYS A 380 4.30 20.81 -23.00
CA LYS A 380 4.34 21.41 -21.67
C LYS A 380 4.64 20.34 -20.61
N LEU A 381 5.75 20.52 -19.92
CA LEU A 381 6.12 19.73 -18.76
C LEU A 381 5.18 20.02 -17.57
N PRO A 382 4.76 19.00 -16.79
CA PRO A 382 4.06 19.21 -15.53
C PRO A 382 4.84 20.15 -14.59
N ALA A 383 4.14 20.99 -13.84
CA ALA A 383 4.75 22.08 -13.07
C ALA A 383 5.73 21.58 -11.99
N GLN A 384 5.50 20.39 -11.46
CA GLN A 384 6.31 19.74 -10.44
C GLN A 384 7.61 19.11 -10.97
N CYS A 385 7.72 18.92 -12.28
CA CYS A 385 8.85 18.22 -12.88
C CYS A 385 10.07 19.14 -13.09
N ASP A 386 11.26 18.56 -13.00
CA ASP A 386 12.52 19.22 -13.30
C ASP A 386 12.80 19.14 -14.81
N ALA A 387 12.82 20.30 -15.47
CA ALA A 387 13.02 20.39 -16.91
C ALA A 387 14.42 19.95 -17.37
N ALA A 388 15.47 20.19 -16.58
CA ALA A 388 16.82 19.77 -16.92
C ALA A 388 16.95 18.25 -16.82
N ARG A 389 16.38 17.66 -15.75
CA ARG A 389 16.31 16.21 -15.58
C ARG A 389 15.53 15.54 -16.70
N ALA A 390 14.34 16.06 -17.03
CA ALA A 390 13.51 15.50 -18.10
C ALA A 390 14.22 15.51 -19.46
N ARG A 391 14.91 16.62 -19.79
CA ARG A 391 15.71 16.71 -21.03
C ARG A 391 16.88 15.72 -21.03
N SER A 392 17.57 15.57 -19.90
CA SER A 392 18.70 14.63 -19.76
C SER A 392 18.26 13.16 -19.87
N ALA A 393 17.13 12.79 -19.27
CA ALA A 393 16.58 11.44 -19.39
C ALA A 393 16.18 11.15 -20.84
N TYR A 394 15.53 12.12 -21.50
CA TYR A 394 15.15 12.00 -22.90
C TYR A 394 16.35 11.82 -23.83
N THR A 395 17.41 12.61 -23.65
CA THR A 395 18.64 12.47 -24.46
C THR A 395 19.29 11.11 -24.28
N ALA A 396 19.38 10.64 -23.04
CA ALA A 396 19.92 9.32 -22.73
C ALA A 396 19.10 8.20 -23.38
N ASN A 397 17.77 8.25 -23.27
CA ASN A 397 16.86 7.24 -23.84
C ASN A 397 16.90 7.21 -25.38
N ARG A 398 17.10 8.36 -26.02
CA ARG A 398 17.12 8.47 -27.49
C ARG A 398 18.52 8.40 -28.10
N GLY A 399 19.57 8.45 -27.27
CA GLY A 399 20.96 8.45 -27.74
C GLY A 399 21.33 9.71 -28.53
N ILE A 400 20.79 10.86 -28.14
CA ILE A 400 21.01 12.15 -28.83
C ILE A 400 21.74 13.16 -27.95
N LEU A 401 22.30 14.18 -28.56
CA LEU A 401 22.87 15.35 -27.88
C LEU A 401 21.94 16.54 -28.14
N LEU A 402 21.44 17.17 -27.07
CA LEU A 402 20.61 18.37 -27.11
C LEU A 402 21.43 19.64 -26.88
#